data_AF-A0A958IV20-F1
#
_entry.id   AF-A0A958IV20-F1
#
_cell.length_a   1.000
_cell.length_b   1.000
_cell.length_c   1.000
_cell.angle_alpha   90.00
_cell.angle_beta   90.00
_cell.angle_gamma   90.00
#
_symmetry.space_group_name_H-M   'P 1'
#
loop_
_entity.id
_entity.type
_entity.pdbx_description
1 polymer ?
#
loop_
_entity_poly.entity_id
_entity_poly.type
_entity_poly.pdbx_seq_one_letter_code
_entity_poly.pdbx_strand_id
1 'polypeptide(L)'
;MENGKLLRTILAPHWWDLSPWEAKTFITIFWFADPATGELAISLYSLSQKVNSLTRDLLPWLEKLKLRGLIDIAPGPNPLLESRFKILSGKSPVSEMEAGQKNEEIEYLPLDPEETPLPVNGNDPGSGNGRSLKGAVPAGNATVPVGPKRGDRDEITKSGTLTAESIARSLNDLENIALYEAYLKRYPEEIIRKAYRDVQQTPPEKIKKSAGAYFTFLVKKYGG
;
A
#
# COMPACT_ATOMS: atom_id res chain seq x y z
N MET A 1 12.31 -21.08 17.43
CA MET A 1 13.45 -20.86 16.51
C MET A 1 13.17 -21.29 15.06
N GLU A 2 12.03 -21.92 14.76
CA GLU A 2 11.76 -22.51 13.45
C GLU A 2 11.31 -21.49 12.39
N ASN A 3 10.50 -20.49 12.78
CA ASN A 3 10.00 -19.45 11.87
C ASN A 3 11.12 -18.65 11.18
N GLY A 4 12.24 -18.41 11.87
CA GLY A 4 13.38 -17.71 11.30
C GLY A 4 14.12 -18.53 10.23
N LYS A 5 14.17 -19.86 10.37
CA LYS A 5 14.73 -20.74 9.33
C LYS A 5 13.81 -20.79 8.12
N LEU A 6 12.50 -20.97 8.34
CA LEU A 6 11.50 -20.98 7.28
C LEU A 6 11.50 -19.68 6.47
N LEU A 7 11.52 -18.53 7.15
CA LEU A 7 11.58 -17.22 6.51
C LEU A 7 12.81 -17.09 5.61
N ARG A 8 13.98 -17.53 6.08
CA ARG A 8 15.22 -17.54 5.28
C ARG A 8 15.11 -18.47 4.09
N THR A 9 14.53 -19.66 4.25
CA THR A 9 14.35 -20.60 3.13
C THR A 9 13.45 -20.03 2.04
N ILE A 10 12.34 -19.39 2.42
CA ILE A 10 11.39 -18.81 1.46
C ILE A 10 11.99 -17.57 0.78
N LEU A 11 12.69 -16.72 1.53
CA LEU A 11 13.24 -15.47 0.98
C LEU A 11 14.58 -15.61 0.28
N ALA A 12 15.39 -16.63 0.61
CA ALA A 12 16.74 -16.79 0.05
C ALA A 12 16.80 -16.72 -1.49
N PRO A 13 15.89 -17.36 -2.25
CA PRO A 13 15.90 -17.29 -3.72
C PRO A 13 15.58 -15.89 -4.27
N HIS A 14 14.92 -15.03 -3.49
CA HIS A 14 14.40 -13.74 -3.93
C HIS A 14 15.09 -12.54 -3.25
N TRP A 15 16.02 -12.80 -2.32
CA TRP A 15 16.56 -11.79 -1.41
C TRP A 15 17.21 -10.60 -2.13
N TRP A 16 17.88 -10.87 -3.26
CA TRP A 16 18.59 -9.86 -4.06
C TRP A 16 17.66 -9.02 -4.94
N ASP A 17 16.46 -9.53 -5.26
CA ASP A 17 15.51 -8.86 -6.15
C ASP A 17 14.43 -8.09 -5.40
N LEU A 18 14.31 -8.31 -4.09
CA LEU A 18 13.33 -7.63 -3.25
C LEU A 18 13.82 -6.24 -2.88
N SER A 19 13.00 -5.23 -3.16
CA SER A 19 13.22 -3.92 -2.56
C SER A 19 13.07 -4.01 -1.03
N PRO A 20 13.70 -3.10 -0.25
CA PRO A 20 13.54 -3.09 1.20
C PRO A 20 12.07 -3.05 1.66
N TRP A 21 11.21 -2.41 0.88
CA TRP A 21 9.77 -2.29 1.16
C TRP A 21 8.99 -3.56 0.84
N GLU A 22 9.34 -4.25 -0.25
CA GLU A 22 8.77 -5.56 -0.59
C GLU A 22 9.14 -6.59 0.48
N ALA A 23 10.42 -6.63 0.90
CA ALA A 23 10.88 -7.50 1.98
C ALA A 23 10.15 -7.18 3.30
N LYS A 24 10.02 -5.90 3.67
CA LYS A 24 9.30 -5.49 4.88
C LYS A 24 7.83 -5.89 4.84
N THR A 25 7.18 -5.72 3.70
CA THR A 25 5.77 -6.10 3.49
C THR A 25 5.61 -7.61 3.64
N PHE A 26 6.45 -8.40 2.97
CA PHE A 26 6.43 -9.84 3.08
C PHE A 26 6.68 -10.33 4.51
N ILE A 27 7.71 -9.81 5.18
CA ILE A 27 8.04 -10.18 6.57
C ILE A 27 6.87 -9.85 7.51
N THR A 28 6.18 -8.73 7.27
CA THR A 28 4.99 -8.36 8.05
C THR A 28 3.87 -9.37 7.83
N ILE A 29 3.56 -9.71 6.57
CA ILE A 29 2.57 -10.74 6.26
C ILE A 29 2.96 -12.08 6.92
N PHE A 30 4.23 -12.46 6.81
CA PHE A 30 4.77 -13.70 7.39
C PHE A 30 4.57 -13.80 8.90
N TRP A 31 4.84 -12.72 9.64
CA TRP A 31 4.74 -12.74 11.09
C TRP A 31 3.31 -12.67 11.62
N PHE A 32 2.38 -12.10 10.84
CA PHE A 32 0.98 -11.98 11.24
C PHE A 32 0.09 -13.10 10.70
N ALA A 33 0.56 -13.87 9.72
CA ALA A 33 -0.16 -15.03 9.23
C ALA A 33 -0.33 -16.11 10.30
N ASP A 34 -1.46 -16.81 10.23
CA ASP A 34 -1.72 -17.98 11.05
C ASP A 34 -0.66 -19.05 10.77
N PRO A 35 0.07 -19.56 11.78
CA PRO A 35 1.13 -20.54 11.59
C PRO A 35 0.63 -21.89 11.05
N ALA A 36 -0.64 -22.25 11.26
CA ALA A 36 -1.22 -23.51 10.79
C ALA A 36 -1.60 -23.46 9.31
N THR A 37 -2.13 -22.32 8.84
CA THR A 37 -2.67 -22.18 7.48
C THR A 37 -1.77 -21.37 6.55
N GLY A 38 -0.87 -20.55 7.11
CA GLY A 38 -0.10 -19.55 6.36
C GLY A 38 -0.93 -18.39 5.84
N GLU A 39 -2.18 -18.24 6.32
CA GLU A 39 -3.11 -17.22 5.86
C GLU A 39 -3.18 -16.05 6.83
N LEU A 40 -3.27 -14.84 6.28
CA LEU A 40 -3.48 -13.59 6.99
C LEU A 40 -4.72 -12.91 6.40
N ALA A 41 -5.78 -12.82 7.19
CA ALA A 41 -6.97 -12.03 6.87
C ALA A 41 -6.85 -10.64 7.52
N ILE A 42 -6.60 -9.61 6.71
CA ILE A 42 -6.48 -8.23 7.20
C ILE A 42 -6.88 -7.24 6.10
N SER A 43 -7.37 -6.07 6.49
CA SER A 43 -7.61 -4.99 5.54
C SER A 43 -6.29 -4.45 4.98
N LEU A 44 -6.32 -3.98 3.73
CA LEU A 44 -5.17 -3.36 3.08
C LEU A 44 -4.67 -2.13 3.87
N TYR A 45 -5.59 -1.36 4.44
CA TYR A 45 -5.30 -0.24 5.33
C TYR A 45 -4.55 -0.68 6.59
N SER A 46 -5.03 -1.71 7.30
CA SER A 46 -4.38 -2.19 8.51
C SER A 46 -3.00 -2.79 8.22
N LEU A 47 -2.83 -3.42 7.06
CA LEU A 47 -1.52 -3.86 6.59
C LEU A 47 -0.59 -2.66 6.32
N SER A 48 -1.09 -1.59 5.70
CA SER A 48 -0.30 -0.38 5.44
C SER A 48 0.19 0.29 6.72
N GLN A 49 -0.65 0.35 7.76
CA GLN A 49 -0.27 0.84 9.08
C GLN A 49 0.87 0.01 9.69
N LYS A 50 0.81 -1.32 9.59
CA LYS A 50 1.86 -2.23 10.09
C LYS A 50 3.17 -2.09 9.33
N VAL A 51 3.10 -1.89 8.01
CA VAL A 51 4.28 -1.68 7.16
C VAL A 51 4.82 -0.24 7.29
N ASN A 52 4.08 0.66 7.95
CA ASN A 52 4.35 2.09 8.02
C ASN A 52 4.48 2.70 6.61
N SER A 53 3.44 2.49 5.81
CA SER A 53 3.36 2.98 4.43
C SER A 53 1.92 3.36 4.07
N LEU A 54 1.75 4.06 2.95
CA LEU A 54 0.44 4.41 2.41
C LEU A 54 -0.16 3.21 1.66
N THR A 55 -1.47 3.07 1.74
CA THR A 55 -2.22 2.02 1.03
C THR A 55 -1.91 2.00 -0.48
N ARG A 56 -1.75 3.17 -1.10
CA ARG A 56 -1.44 3.31 -2.54
C ARG A 56 -0.07 2.76 -2.93
N ASP A 57 0.90 2.83 -2.03
CA ASP A 57 2.28 2.38 -2.28
C ASP A 57 2.40 0.86 -2.03
N LEU A 58 1.47 0.30 -1.25
CA LEU A 58 1.45 -1.11 -0.90
C LEU A 58 1.04 -2.01 -2.08
N LEU A 59 0.12 -1.53 -2.92
CA LEU A 59 -0.43 -2.29 -4.05
C LEU A 59 0.66 -2.77 -5.02
N PRO A 60 1.56 -1.90 -5.54
CA PRO A 60 2.67 -2.34 -6.39
C PRO A 60 3.58 -3.39 -5.73
N TRP A 61 3.79 -3.31 -4.41
CA TRP A 61 4.64 -4.28 -3.71
C TRP A 61 3.95 -5.63 -3.59
N LEU A 62 2.66 -5.63 -3.26
CA LEU A 62 1.86 -6.85 -3.18
C LEU A 62 1.74 -7.56 -4.53
N GLU A 63 1.55 -6.82 -5.62
CA GLU A 63 1.53 -7.37 -6.98
C GLU A 63 2.87 -8.04 -7.32
N LYS A 64 3.99 -7.39 -7.02
CA LYS A 64 5.33 -7.98 -7.24
C LYS A 64 5.58 -9.22 -6.38
N LEU A 65 5.16 -9.21 -5.12
CA LEU A 65 5.27 -10.38 -4.25
C LEU A 65 4.41 -11.54 -4.79
N LYS A 66 3.22 -11.25 -5.32
CA LYS A 66 2.36 -12.23 -5.98
C LYS A 66 2.99 -12.80 -7.25
N LEU A 67 3.52 -11.93 -8.12
CA LEU A 67 4.21 -12.35 -9.35
C LEU A 67 5.43 -13.24 -9.08
N ARG A 68 6.11 -13.05 -7.95
CA ARG A 68 7.23 -13.89 -7.51
C ARG A 68 6.80 -15.21 -6.87
N GLY A 69 5.50 -15.46 -6.73
CA GLY A 69 4.98 -16.65 -6.08
C GLY A 69 5.30 -16.72 -4.58
N LEU A 70 5.47 -15.56 -3.92
CA LEU A 70 5.72 -15.48 -2.48
C LEU A 70 4.41 -15.42 -1.69
N ILE A 71 3.40 -14.77 -2.26
CA ILE A 71 2.07 -14.65 -1.67
C ILE A 71 1.01 -14.92 -2.73
N ASP A 72 -0.15 -15.39 -2.29
CA ASP A 72 -1.39 -15.25 -3.03
C ASP A 72 -2.31 -14.24 -2.34
N ILE A 73 -3.12 -13.56 -3.14
CA ILE A 73 -4.06 -12.53 -2.68
C ILE A 73 -5.44 -12.95 -3.16
N ALA A 74 -6.29 -13.30 -2.20
CA ALA A 74 -7.69 -13.60 -2.43
C ALA A 74 -8.57 -12.46 -1.88
N PRO A 75 -9.63 -12.08 -2.59
CA PRO A 75 -10.62 -11.15 -2.05
C PRO A 75 -11.28 -11.79 -0.82
N GLY A 76 -11.39 -11.03 0.27
CA GLY A 76 -12.18 -11.44 1.42
C GLY A 76 -13.68 -11.42 1.13
N PRO A 77 -14.51 -11.91 2.07
CA PRO A 77 -15.97 -11.86 1.95
C PRO A 77 -16.49 -10.43 1.76
N ASN A 78 -15.74 -9.44 2.25
CA ASN A 78 -15.92 -8.04 1.90
C ASN A 78 -14.66 -7.50 1.18
N PRO A 79 -14.65 -7.42 -0.16
CA PRO A 79 -13.44 -7.05 -0.93
C PRO A 79 -12.96 -5.62 -0.66
N LEU A 80 -13.80 -4.77 -0.06
CA LEU A 80 -13.42 -3.39 0.31
C LEU A 80 -12.73 -3.31 1.67
N LEU A 81 -12.97 -4.28 2.55
CA LEU A 81 -12.54 -4.22 3.95
C LEU A 81 -11.57 -5.34 4.33
N GLU A 82 -11.58 -6.47 3.61
CA GLU A 82 -10.80 -7.63 3.95
C GLU A 82 -10.08 -8.18 2.73
N SER A 83 -8.76 -8.28 2.84
CA SER A 83 -7.92 -9.01 1.90
C SER A 83 -7.36 -10.24 2.62
N ARG A 84 -7.32 -11.37 1.93
CA ARG A 84 -6.68 -12.58 2.43
C ARG A 84 -5.36 -12.77 1.72
N PHE A 85 -4.29 -12.82 2.49
CA PHE A 85 -2.94 -13.06 2.00
C PHE A 85 -2.53 -14.47 2.42
N LYS A 86 -2.07 -15.28 1.47
CA LYS A 86 -1.58 -16.63 1.75
C LYS A 86 -0.11 -16.72 1.41
N ILE A 87 0.73 -17.18 2.34
CA ILE A 87 2.16 -17.35 2.07
C ILE A 87 2.35 -18.62 1.26
N LEU A 88 2.99 -18.48 0.10
CA LEU A 88 3.31 -19.61 -0.76
C LEU A 88 4.71 -20.10 -0.38
N SER A 89 4.76 -21.21 0.36
CA SER A 89 6.01 -21.86 0.74
C SER A 89 6.55 -22.68 -0.43
N GLY A 90 7.06 -22.00 -1.47
CA GLY A 90 8.03 -22.55 -2.44
C GLY A 90 7.70 -23.82 -3.22
N LYS A 91 6.52 -24.44 -3.08
CA LYS A 91 5.98 -25.35 -4.08
C LYS A 91 5.29 -24.48 -5.10
N SER A 92 6.08 -24.03 -6.07
CA SER A 92 5.59 -23.28 -7.23
C SER A 92 4.36 -23.99 -7.83
N PRO A 93 3.22 -23.31 -8.04
CA PRO A 93 2.11 -23.87 -8.80
C PRO A 93 2.46 -24.09 -10.29
N VAL A 94 3.66 -23.67 -10.72
CA VAL A 94 4.18 -23.91 -12.08
C VAL A 94 4.82 -25.31 -12.22
N SER A 95 4.89 -26.10 -11.15
CA SER A 95 5.44 -27.47 -11.19
C SER A 95 4.38 -28.58 -11.06
N GLU A 96 3.08 -28.25 -11.02
CA GLU A 96 1.98 -29.24 -11.03
C GLU A 96 1.24 -29.32 -12.38
N MET A 97 1.67 -28.59 -13.42
CA MET A 97 1.13 -28.77 -14.78
C MET A 97 1.77 -29.91 -15.57
N GLU A 98 2.80 -30.61 -15.05
CA GLU A 98 3.43 -31.74 -15.75
C GLU A 98 3.24 -33.12 -15.09
N ALA A 99 2.23 -33.28 -14.23
CA ALA A 99 1.93 -34.59 -13.66
C ALA A 99 0.43 -34.87 -13.61
N GLY A 100 -0.14 -35.22 -14.76
CA GLY A 100 -1.35 -36.05 -14.81
C GLY A 100 -2.51 -35.49 -15.62
N GLN A 101 -2.38 -35.48 -16.95
CA GLN A 101 -3.51 -35.79 -17.81
C GLN A 101 -3.21 -37.09 -18.54
N LYS A 102 -3.65 -38.19 -17.93
CA LYS A 102 -3.87 -39.44 -18.63
C LYS A 102 -5.08 -39.22 -19.55
N ASN A 103 -4.86 -39.55 -20.81
CA ASN A 103 -5.82 -39.73 -21.89
C ASN A 103 -7.22 -40.11 -21.42
N GLU A 104 -8.19 -39.22 -21.66
CA GLU A 104 -9.53 -39.65 -22.06
C GLU A 104 -9.77 -39.12 -23.47
N GLU A 105 -9.88 -40.08 -24.36
CA GLU A 105 -10.16 -40.05 -25.78
C GLU A 105 -11.53 -39.39 -26.01
N ILE A 106 -11.53 -38.16 -26.54
CA ILE A 106 -12.75 -37.54 -27.04
C ILE A 106 -12.92 -37.96 -28.49
N GLU A 107 -13.89 -38.84 -28.69
CA GLU A 107 -14.46 -39.29 -29.96
C GLU A 107 -14.92 -38.08 -30.79
N TYR A 108 -14.28 -37.84 -31.93
CA TYR A 108 -14.67 -36.80 -32.88
C TYR A 108 -15.93 -37.26 -33.64
N LEU A 109 -17.05 -36.57 -33.42
CA LEU A 109 -18.17 -36.59 -34.34
C LEU A 109 -17.95 -35.56 -35.46
N PRO A 110 -18.23 -35.90 -36.73
CA PRO A 110 -17.99 -35.02 -37.87
C PRO A 110 -19.02 -33.88 -37.92
N LEU A 111 -18.54 -32.66 -38.09
CA LEU A 111 -19.36 -31.50 -38.46
C LEU A 111 -19.51 -31.49 -39.99
N ASP A 112 -20.75 -31.57 -40.46
CA ASP A 112 -21.09 -31.36 -41.87
C ASP A 112 -20.77 -29.91 -42.32
N PRO A 113 -20.39 -29.70 -43.60
CA PRO A 113 -20.12 -28.40 -44.18
C PRO A 113 -21.39 -27.80 -44.83
N GLU A 114 -21.27 -26.53 -45.25
CA GLU A 114 -22.26 -25.67 -45.96
C GLU A 114 -23.11 -24.80 -45.02
N GLU A 115 -23.20 -23.47 -45.17
CA GLU A 115 -23.33 -22.71 -46.40
C GLU A 115 -22.53 -21.38 -46.43
N THR A 116 -22.29 -20.96 -47.67
CA THR A 116 -21.54 -19.81 -48.20
C THR A 116 -22.13 -18.40 -47.94
N PRO A 117 -21.33 -17.33 -48.17
CA PRO A 117 -21.70 -15.92 -47.95
C PRO A 117 -22.05 -15.15 -49.23
N LEU A 118 -22.93 -14.14 -49.18
CA LEU A 118 -23.11 -13.07 -50.20
C LEU A 118 -23.91 -11.86 -49.59
N PRO A 119 -23.98 -10.67 -50.23
CA PRO A 119 -22.89 -9.80 -50.69
C PRO A 119 -23.11 -8.29 -50.34
N VAL A 120 -22.11 -7.51 -50.72
CA VAL A 120 -21.95 -6.03 -50.67
C VAL A 120 -22.89 -5.27 -51.60
N ASN A 121 -23.40 -4.11 -51.13
CA ASN A 121 -23.57 -2.82 -51.85
C ASN A 121 -24.26 -1.86 -50.86
N GLY A 122 -23.82 -0.64 -50.58
CA GLY A 122 -23.21 0.38 -51.43
C GLY A 122 -24.13 1.59 -51.36
N ASN A 123 -23.67 2.69 -50.72
CA ASN A 123 -24.00 4.10 -51.02
C ASN A 123 -23.57 5.03 -49.85
N ASP A 124 -22.40 5.65 -50.04
CA ASP A 124 -22.10 7.06 -49.71
C ASP A 124 -23.06 7.99 -50.54
N PRO A 125 -23.18 9.33 -50.34
CA PRO A 125 -22.24 10.22 -49.65
C PRO A 125 -22.83 11.36 -48.78
N GLY A 126 -21.96 11.95 -47.94
CA GLY A 126 -21.77 13.40 -47.96
C GLY A 126 -22.02 14.21 -46.68
N SER A 127 -21.16 15.22 -46.51
CA SER A 127 -21.22 16.37 -45.59
C SER A 127 -20.59 16.11 -44.21
N GLY A 128 -19.43 16.67 -43.84
CA GLY A 128 -18.85 17.96 -44.20
C GLY A 128 -18.82 18.83 -42.94
N ASN A 129 -17.66 18.92 -42.26
CA ASN A 129 -17.10 20.18 -41.77
C ASN A 129 -15.81 19.93 -40.98
N GLY A 130 -14.74 20.56 -41.44
CA GLY A 130 -13.47 20.61 -40.76
C GLY A 130 -13.45 21.61 -39.60
N ARG A 131 -12.47 21.42 -38.72
CA ARG A 131 -11.68 22.53 -38.16
C ARG A 131 -10.32 22.01 -37.72
N SER A 132 -9.33 22.47 -38.46
CA SER A 132 -7.91 22.42 -38.16
C SER A 132 -7.59 23.45 -37.08
N LEU A 133 -6.78 23.11 -36.07
CA LEU A 133 -5.79 24.02 -35.52
C LEU A 133 -4.57 23.24 -35.01
N LYS A 134 -3.43 23.57 -35.62
CA LYS A 134 -2.06 23.26 -35.21
C LYS A 134 -1.66 24.11 -34.00
N GLY A 135 -0.77 23.56 -33.18
CA GLY A 135 0.11 24.27 -32.24
C GLY A 135 0.92 23.22 -31.46
N ALA A 136 2.10 22.82 -31.92
CA ALA A 136 3.40 23.45 -31.67
C ALA A 136 3.84 23.43 -30.19
N VAL A 137 4.94 22.70 -29.97
CA VAL A 137 5.71 22.39 -28.74
C VAL A 137 6.25 23.66 -28.04
N PRO A 138 6.70 23.62 -26.76
CA PRO A 138 8.07 23.15 -26.49
C PRO A 138 8.31 22.41 -25.15
N ALA A 139 9.49 21.78 -25.11
CA ALA A 139 10.17 21.16 -23.98
C ALA A 139 10.57 22.16 -22.88
N GLY A 140 10.79 21.65 -21.65
CA GLY A 140 11.55 22.38 -20.63
C GLY A 140 11.41 21.88 -19.19
N ASN A 141 12.44 21.18 -18.71
CA ASN A 141 12.97 21.15 -17.34
C ASN A 141 12.13 20.52 -16.21
N ALA A 142 12.29 19.19 -16.05
CA ALA A 142 12.09 18.50 -14.79
C ALA A 142 13.33 18.69 -13.89
N THR A 143 13.28 19.67 -13.00
CA THR A 143 14.23 19.80 -11.89
C THR A 143 13.82 18.82 -10.79
N VAL A 144 14.72 17.89 -10.49
CA VAL A 144 14.64 16.91 -9.40
C VAL A 144 14.71 17.63 -8.05
N PRO A 145 13.80 17.40 -7.08
CA PRO A 145 14.12 17.61 -5.69
C PRO A 145 14.64 16.30 -5.10
N VAL A 146 15.95 16.31 -4.92
CA VAL A 146 16.73 15.46 -4.02
C VAL A 146 15.98 15.28 -2.69
N GLY A 147 15.75 14.03 -2.30
CA GLY A 147 15.13 13.70 -1.01
C GLY A 147 16.00 14.11 0.18
N PRO A 148 15.42 14.36 1.37
CA PRO A 148 16.24 14.62 2.54
C PRO A 148 16.77 13.30 3.10
N LYS A 149 18.06 13.35 3.38
CA LYS A 149 18.91 12.33 4.00
C LYS A 149 18.41 12.01 5.41
N ARG A 150 18.64 10.76 5.80
CA ARG A 150 18.65 10.30 7.20
C ARG A 150 19.57 11.21 8.02
N GLY A 151 19.00 11.91 8.99
CA GLY A 151 19.78 12.65 9.98
C GLY A 151 19.02 13.77 10.68
N ASP A 152 17.79 13.54 11.13
CA ASP A 152 17.10 14.51 12.01
C ASP A 152 16.42 13.77 13.14
N ARG A 153 17.21 13.43 14.17
CA ARG A 153 16.68 12.98 15.46
C ARG A 153 16.87 14.04 16.55
N ASP A 154 17.46 15.20 16.25
CA ASP A 154 17.84 16.20 17.26
C ASP A 154 17.57 17.67 16.90
N GLU A 155 16.90 18.01 15.80
CA GLU A 155 16.70 19.43 15.40
C GLU A 155 15.23 19.92 15.52
N ILE A 156 14.62 19.68 16.69
CA ILE A 156 13.46 20.48 17.13
C ILE A 156 13.85 21.22 18.42
N THR A 157 14.96 21.95 18.36
CA THR A 157 15.25 22.99 19.35
C THR A 157 15.69 24.24 18.62
N LYS A 158 14.93 25.32 18.85
CA LYS A 158 15.14 26.72 18.40
C LYS A 158 14.65 27.04 16.97
N SER A 159 13.50 27.68 16.88
CA SER A 159 12.98 28.45 15.73
C SER A 159 12.25 27.74 14.57
N GLY A 160 11.73 26.53 14.76
CA GLY A 160 10.82 25.90 13.79
C GLY A 160 9.34 26.16 14.14
N THR A 161 8.58 26.79 13.26
CA THR A 161 7.12 26.90 13.39
C THR A 161 6.50 25.52 13.54
N LEU A 162 5.76 25.28 14.62
CA LEU A 162 5.10 23.99 14.84
C LEU A 162 3.92 23.86 13.87
N THR A 163 4.03 22.97 12.87
CA THR A 163 2.98 22.77 11.87
C THR A 163 2.08 21.59 12.23
N ALA A 164 0.82 21.61 11.80
CA ALA A 164 -0.12 20.52 12.03
C ALA A 164 0.40 19.18 11.50
N GLU A 165 1.05 19.20 10.34
CA GLU A 165 1.64 18.02 9.73
C GLU A 165 2.80 17.46 10.56
N SER A 166 3.65 18.32 11.14
CA SER A 166 4.74 17.88 12.02
C SER A 166 4.21 17.18 13.27
N ILE A 167 3.14 17.73 13.88
CA ILE A 167 2.47 17.14 15.03
C ILE A 167 1.86 15.78 14.65
N ALA A 168 1.09 15.74 13.57
CA ALA A 168 0.42 14.54 13.12
C ALA A 168 1.40 13.40 12.83
N ARG A 169 2.52 13.69 12.14
CA ARG A 169 3.58 12.71 11.89
C ARG A 169 4.21 12.21 13.19
N SER A 170 4.56 13.12 14.11
CA SER A 170 5.24 12.70 15.35
C SER A 170 4.35 11.84 16.25
N LEU A 171 3.05 12.11 16.25
CA LEU A 171 2.07 11.40 17.08
C LEU A 171 1.50 10.16 16.37
N ASN A 172 1.99 9.87 15.15
CA ASN A 172 1.50 8.81 14.26
C ASN A 172 -0.02 8.88 14.06
N ASP A 173 -0.53 10.09 13.82
CA ASP A 173 -1.95 10.42 13.75
C ASP A 173 -2.28 11.33 12.55
N LEU A 174 -1.91 10.85 11.36
CA LEU A 174 -2.05 11.59 10.10
C LEU A 174 -3.52 11.85 9.69
N GLU A 175 -4.45 11.04 10.19
CA GLU A 175 -5.88 11.19 9.89
C GLU A 175 -6.47 12.46 10.51
N ASN A 176 -5.82 12.99 11.56
CA ASN A 176 -6.30 14.13 12.33
C ASN A 176 -5.56 15.44 12.04
N ILE A 177 -4.87 15.57 10.89
CA ILE A 177 -4.17 16.82 10.50
C ILE A 177 -5.08 18.04 10.59
N ALA A 178 -6.31 17.95 10.07
CA ALA A 178 -7.28 19.04 10.11
C ALA A 178 -7.64 19.47 11.55
N LEU A 179 -7.68 18.53 12.49
CA LEU A 179 -7.90 18.81 13.91
C LEU A 179 -6.72 19.61 14.50
N TYR A 180 -5.49 19.19 14.19
CA TYR A 180 -4.29 19.88 14.65
C TYR A 180 -4.17 21.30 14.07
N GLU A 181 -4.56 21.50 12.81
CA GLU A 181 -4.67 22.84 12.22
C GLU A 181 -5.67 23.73 12.97
N ALA A 182 -6.84 23.19 13.31
CA ALA A 182 -7.84 23.92 14.07
C ALA A 182 -7.31 24.31 15.47
N TYR A 183 -6.53 23.45 16.11
CA TYR A 183 -5.91 23.76 17.39
C TYR A 183 -4.81 24.81 17.31
N LEU A 184 -3.96 24.78 16.29
CA LEU A 184 -2.95 25.82 16.06
C LEU A 184 -3.57 27.20 15.80
N LYS A 185 -4.76 27.25 15.19
CA LYS A 185 -5.52 28.50 14.98
C LYS A 185 -6.22 28.99 16.24
N ARG A 186 -6.68 28.05 17.09
CA ARG A 186 -7.53 28.35 18.25
C ARG A 186 -6.75 28.69 19.52
N TYR A 187 -5.60 28.06 19.73
CA TYR A 187 -4.84 28.18 20.97
C TYR A 187 -3.50 28.88 20.73
N PRO A 188 -3.00 29.66 21.71
CA PRO A 188 -1.66 30.21 21.65
C PRO A 188 -0.60 29.14 21.42
N GLU A 189 0.44 29.48 20.65
CA GLU A 189 1.51 28.54 20.29
C GLU A 189 2.19 27.94 21.54
N GLU A 190 2.32 28.72 22.62
CA GLU A 190 2.90 28.26 23.89
C GLU A 190 2.13 27.08 24.50
N ILE A 191 0.79 27.12 24.43
CA ILE A 191 -0.09 26.05 24.93
C ILE A 191 0.12 24.79 24.10
N ILE A 192 0.13 24.95 22.79
CA ILE A 192 0.31 23.85 21.85
C ILE A 192 1.70 23.21 22.03
N ARG A 193 2.77 24.01 22.10
CA ARG A 193 4.13 23.51 22.32
C ARG A 193 4.28 22.81 23.66
N LYS A 194 3.66 23.33 24.72
CA LYS A 194 3.66 22.69 26.04
C LYS A 194 2.97 21.34 25.98
N ALA A 195 1.75 21.28 25.44
CA ALA A 195 1.01 20.02 25.26
C ALA A 195 1.81 19.00 24.43
N TYR A 196 2.39 19.44 23.32
CA TYR A 196 3.21 18.60 22.44
C TYR A 196 4.44 18.02 23.16
N ARG A 197 5.18 18.85 23.91
CA ARG A 197 6.34 18.41 24.70
C ARG A 197 5.96 17.38 25.75
N ASP A 198 4.86 17.60 26.45
CA ASP A 198 4.40 16.69 27.51
C ASP A 198 3.97 15.33 26.95
N VAL A 199 3.40 15.29 25.74
CA VAL A 199 3.14 14.01 25.05
C VAL A 199 4.44 13.30 24.70
N GLN A 200 5.43 14.00 24.14
CA GLN A 200 6.73 13.42 23.77
C GLN A 200 7.51 12.87 24.97
N GLN A 201 7.35 13.47 26.16
CA GLN A 201 8.00 13.02 27.40
C GLN A 201 7.23 11.90 28.12
N THR A 202 5.98 11.64 27.74
CA THR A 202 5.15 10.62 28.38
C THR A 202 5.41 9.26 27.73
N PRO A 203 5.85 8.24 28.49
CA PRO A 203 6.01 6.88 27.95
C PRO A 203 4.70 6.34 27.38
N PRO A 204 4.73 5.60 26.26
CA PRO A 204 3.53 5.11 25.59
C PRO A 204 2.68 4.21 26.49
N GLU A 205 3.27 3.51 27.45
CA GLU A 205 2.58 2.63 28.40
C GLU A 205 1.68 3.40 29.39
N LYS A 206 1.95 4.71 29.58
CA LYS A 206 1.14 5.58 30.44
C LYS A 206 -0.02 6.25 29.69
N ILE A 207 -0.04 6.13 28.36
CA ILE A 207 -1.07 6.75 27.52
C ILE A 207 -2.25 5.78 27.38
N LYS A 208 -3.39 6.15 27.96
CA LYS A 208 -4.59 5.27 28.01
C LYS A 208 -5.24 4.97 26.65
N LYS A 209 -5.01 5.81 25.63
CA LYS A 209 -5.64 5.71 24.32
C LYS A 209 -4.59 5.83 23.21
N SER A 210 -4.47 7.00 22.60
CA SER A 210 -3.45 7.32 21.60
C SER A 210 -2.73 8.61 21.99
N ALA A 211 -1.54 8.82 21.42
CA ALA A 211 -0.76 10.04 21.64
C ALA A 211 -1.54 11.29 21.17
N GLY A 212 -2.26 11.21 20.04
CA GLY A 212 -3.14 12.28 19.56
C GLY A 212 -4.32 12.59 20.48
N ALA A 213 -4.94 11.57 21.07
CA ALA A 213 -6.00 11.76 22.06
C ALA A 213 -5.47 12.42 23.35
N TYR A 214 -4.27 12.03 23.78
CA TYR A 214 -3.62 12.61 24.94
C TYR A 214 -3.20 14.06 24.70
N PHE A 215 -2.65 14.36 23.53
CA PHE A 215 -2.37 15.73 23.10
C PHE A 215 -3.63 16.59 23.16
N THR A 216 -4.74 16.11 22.58
CA THR A 216 -6.03 16.82 22.58
C THR A 216 -6.52 17.09 24.01
N PHE A 217 -6.38 16.13 24.91
CA PHE A 217 -6.69 16.32 26.32
C PHE A 217 -5.82 17.41 26.97
N LEU A 218 -4.51 17.42 26.72
CA LEU A 218 -3.58 18.41 27.28
C LEU A 218 -3.85 19.82 26.73
N VAL A 219 -4.13 19.97 25.43
CA VAL A 219 -4.48 21.26 24.84
C VAL A 219 -5.74 21.84 25.51
N LYS A 220 -6.76 21.01 25.71
CA LYS A 220 -7.99 21.42 26.43
C LYS A 220 -7.72 21.73 27.91
N LYS A 221 -6.84 20.99 28.56
CA LYS A 221 -6.46 21.19 29.96
C LYS A 221 -5.65 22.47 30.18
N TYR A 222 -4.85 22.88 29.20
CA TYR A 222 -3.99 24.06 29.31
C TYR A 222 -4.62 25.34 28.76
N GLY A 223 -5.51 25.24 27.78
CA GLY A 223 -6.18 26.38 27.15
C GLY A 223 -7.66 26.57 27.52
N GLY A 224 -8.18 25.78 28.45
CA GLY A 224 -9.48 25.98 29.08
C GLY A 224 -9.31 26.50 30.50
#